data_AF-A0AAV0APQ0-F1
#
_entry.id   AF-A0AAV0APQ0-F1
#
_cell.length_a   1.000
_cell.length_b   1.000
_cell.length_c   1.000
_cell.angle_alpha   90.00
_cell.angle_beta   90.00
_cell.angle_gamma   90.00
#
_symmetry.space_group_name_H-M   'P 1'
#
loop_
_entity.id
_entity.type
_entity.pdbx_description
1 polymer ?
#
loop_
_entity_poly.entity_id
_entity_poly.type
_entity_poly.pdbx_seq_one_letter_code
_entity_poly.pdbx_strand_id
1 'polypeptide(L)' 'MLLEPIGDIKDHEISITLEHERPYPPVLRRPAYPASPQRRIAIEEHLQDLHDMNILRKIGHNEVVEITTPVIIAWHNGKS' A
#
# COMPACT_ATOMS: atom_id res chain seq x y z
N MET A 1 20.11 8.90 24.37
CA MET A 1 19.00 8.28 23.61
C MET A 1 19.63 7.76 22.33
N LEU A 2 19.92 6.46 22.26
CA LEU A 2 20.53 5.84 21.08
C LEU A 2 19.43 5.67 20.04
N LEU A 3 19.60 6.30 18.87
CA LEU A 3 18.75 6.05 17.71
C LEU A 3 19.09 4.65 17.22
N GLU A 4 18.18 3.70 17.45
CA GLU A 4 18.29 2.38 16.86
C GLU A 4 18.25 2.50 15.33
N PRO A 5 19.10 1.79 14.59
CA PRO A 5 19.06 1.80 13.13
C PRO A 5 17.70 1.26 12.68
N ILE A 6 17.09 1.94 11.69
CA ILE A 6 15.75 1.67 11.13
C ILE A 6 15.55 0.19 10.70
N GLY A 7 16.62 -0.60 10.60
CA GLY A 7 16.59 -2.01 10.20
C GLY A 7 16.58 -3.05 11.32
N ASP A 8 16.66 -2.68 12.62
CA ASP A 8 16.62 -3.63 13.76
C ASP A 8 15.30 -3.55 14.55
N ILE A 9 14.34 -2.84 13.98
CA ILE A 9 13.01 -2.62 14.54
C ILE A 9 12.18 -3.90 14.36
N LYS A 10 11.96 -4.64 15.44
CA LYS A 10 10.95 -5.70 15.53
C LYS A 10 9.66 -5.10 16.11
N ASP A 11 8.54 -5.37 15.44
CA ASP A 11 7.18 -5.09 15.94
C ASP A 11 6.84 -3.61 16.21
N HIS A 12 7.29 -2.67 15.37
CA HIS A 12 6.77 -1.29 15.44
C HIS A 12 5.36 -1.19 14.86
N GLU A 13 4.38 -1.10 15.76
CA GLU A 13 3.01 -0.74 15.43
C GLU A 13 2.93 0.77 15.14
N ILE A 14 2.60 1.11 13.89
CA ILE A 14 2.34 2.50 13.51
C ILE A 14 0.85 2.77 13.76
N SER A 15 0.55 3.62 14.74
CA SER A 15 -0.80 4.14 14.93
C SER A 15 -1.03 5.33 13.99
N ILE A 16 -1.88 5.15 12.99
CA ILE A 16 -2.28 6.22 12.08
C ILE A 16 -3.67 6.71 12.51
N THR A 17 -3.77 7.96 12.95
CA THR A 17 -5.04 8.62 13.25
C THR A 17 -5.37 9.59 12.13
N LEU A 18 -6.58 9.49 11.58
CA LEU A 18 -7.07 10.47 10.60
C LEU A 18 -7.60 11.70 11.32
N GLU A 19 -7.32 12.89 10.79
CA GLU A 19 -7.82 14.17 11.35
C GLU A 19 -9.34 14.34 11.27
N HIS A 20 -10.02 13.48 10.51
CA HIS A 20 -11.46 13.52 10.29
C HIS A 20 -12.09 12.19 10.67
N GLU A 21 -13.25 12.26 11.30
CA GLU A 21 -14.06 11.09 11.64
C GLU A 21 -14.97 10.68 10.47
N ARG A 22 -15.54 9.48 10.56
CA ARG A 22 -16.52 8.98 9.59
C ARG A 22 -17.79 9.85 9.61
N PRO A 23 -18.48 10.04 8.48
CA PRO A 23 -18.21 9.44 7.17
C PRO A 23 -17.07 10.14 6.42
N TYR A 24 -16.18 9.34 5.82
CA TYR A 24 -15.07 9.87 5.04
C TYR A 24 -15.54 10.49 3.72
N PRO A 25 -14.92 11.61 3.26
CA PRO A 25 -15.25 12.22 1.98
C PRO A 25 -15.13 11.24 0.80
N PRO A 26 -16.07 11.21 -0.16
CA PRO A 26 -16.02 10.32 -1.32
C PRO A 26 -14.72 10.45 -2.15
N VAL A 27 -14.06 11.61 -2.12
CA VAL A 27 -12.78 11.87 -2.80
C VAL A 27 -11.63 10.98 -2.29
N LEU A 28 -11.77 10.36 -1.11
CA LEU A 28 -10.82 9.40 -0.56
C LEU A 28 -11.01 7.98 -1.12
N ARG A 29 -12.09 7.71 -1.86
CA ARG A 29 -12.28 6.47 -2.62
C ARG A 29 -11.81 6.68 -4.06
N ARG A 30 -10.50 6.68 -4.26
CA ARG A 30 -9.92 6.91 -5.58
C ARG A 30 -9.85 5.59 -6.37
N PRO A 31 -10.26 5.59 -7.65
CA PRO A 31 -10.11 4.42 -8.51
C PRO A 31 -8.62 4.20 -8.85
N ALA A 32 -8.27 2.97 -9.21
CA ALA A 32 -6.94 2.65 -9.71
C ALA A 32 -6.61 3.46 -10.98
N TYR A 33 -5.35 3.85 -11.15
CA TYR A 33 -4.90 4.44 -12.40
C TYR A 33 -5.02 3.44 -13.56
N PRO A 34 -5.35 3.90 -14.78
CA PRO A 34 -5.35 3.02 -15.94
C PRO A 34 -3.94 2.48 -16.18
N ALA A 35 -3.85 1.16 -16.34
CA ALA A 35 -2.59 0.44 -16.60
C ALA A 35 -2.74 -0.39 -17.87
N SER A 36 -1.67 -0.43 -18.68
CA SER A 36 -1.58 -1.35 -19.82
C SER A 36 -1.56 -2.80 -19.34
N PRO A 37 -1.92 -3.79 -20.20
CA PRO A 37 -1.90 -5.20 -19.81
C PRO A 37 -0.56 -5.65 -19.22
N GLN A 38 0.55 -5.25 -19.83
CA GLN A 38 1.90 -5.55 -19.34
C GLN A 38 2.16 -4.96 -17.94
N ARG A 39 1.71 -3.72 -17.71
CA ARG A 39 1.85 -3.10 -16.38
C ARG A 39 0.98 -3.77 -15.33
N ARG A 40 -0.21 -4.25 -15.69
CA ARG A 40 -1.07 -5.01 -14.75
C ARG A 40 -0.41 -6.30 -14.30
N ILE A 41 0.17 -7.06 -15.23
CA ILE A 41 0.90 -8.29 -14.90
C ILE A 41 2.05 -8.00 -13.93
N ALA A 42 2.87 -6.99 -14.22
CA ALA A 42 3.96 -6.62 -13.31
C ALA A 42 3.47 -6.13 -11.94
N ILE A 43 2.32 -5.44 -11.89
CA ILE A 43 1.66 -5.07 -10.63
C ILE A 43 1.21 -6.30 -9.86
N GLU A 44 0.58 -7.27 -10.53
CA GLU A 44 0.11 -8.51 -9.91
C GLU A 44 1.28 -9.33 -9.35
N GLU A 45 2.40 -9.44 -10.07
CA GLU A 45 3.62 -10.09 -9.59
C GLU A 45 4.16 -9.41 -8.32
N HIS A 46 4.31 -8.08 -8.31
CA HIS A 46 4.78 -7.36 -7.12
C HIS A 46 3.82 -7.47 -5.94
N LEU A 47 2.50 -7.44 -6.19
CA LEU A 47 1.51 -7.63 -5.13
C LEU A 47 1.58 -9.03 -4.53
N GLN A 48 1.86 -10.04 -5.34
CA GLN A 48 2.05 -11.41 -4.87
C GLN A 48 3.31 -11.53 -4.01
N ASP A 49 4.45 -10.97 -4.45
CA ASP A 49 5.68 -10.96 -3.67
C ASP A 49 5.48 -10.28 -2.30
N LEU A 50 4.85 -9.10 -2.28
CA LEU A 50 4.54 -8.38 -1.05
C LEU A 50 3.56 -9.14 -0.14
N HIS A 51 2.66 -9.92 -0.72
CA HIS A 51 1.77 -10.78 0.05
C HIS A 51 2.50 -11.95 0.70
N ASP A 52 3.38 -12.62 -0.06
CA ASP A 52 4.18 -13.76 0.42
C ASP A 52 5.19 -13.34 1.49
N MET A 53 5.69 -12.11 1.41
CA MET A 53 6.51 -11.48 2.46
C MET A 53 5.72 -11.04 3.69
N ASN A 54 4.40 -11.24 3.74
CA ASN A 54 3.49 -10.76 4.79
C ASN A 54 3.53 -9.23 4.99
N ILE A 55 3.85 -8.46 3.94
CA ILE A 55 3.80 -6.99 3.95
C ILE A 55 2.38 -6.51 3.64
N LEU A 56 1.72 -7.18 2.69
CA LEU A 56 0.33 -6.91 2.30
C LEU A 56 -0.58 -8.08 2.62
N ARG A 57 -1.84 -7.78 2.97
CA ARG A 57 -2.92 -8.76 3.08
C ARG A 57 -4.04 -8.47 2.09
N LYS A 58 -4.73 -9.51 1.64
CA LYS A 58 -5.98 -9.36 0.91
C LYS A 58 -7.08 -8.91 1.88
N ILE A 59 -7.94 -8.01 1.41
CA ILE A 59 -9.15 -7.60 2.12
C ILE A 59 -10.23 -8.65 1.86
N GLY A 60 -10.88 -9.14 2.90
CA GLY A 60 -11.95 -10.14 2.82
C GLY A 60 -13.22 -9.59 2.16
N HIS A 61 -14.05 -10.49 1.62
CA HIS A 61 -15.26 -10.11 0.87
C HIS A 61 -16.26 -9.26 1.69
N ASN A 62 -16.31 -9.44 3.01
CA ASN A 62 -17.22 -8.73 3.91
C ASN A 62 -16.58 -7.51 4.60
N GLU A 63 -15.32 -7.20 4.31
CA GLU A 63 -14.64 -6.05 4.90
C GLU A 63 -15.01 -4.77 4.14
N VAL A 64 -15.47 -3.75 4.88
CA VAL A 64 -15.82 -2.46 4.31
C VAL A 64 -14.54 -1.64 4.07
N VAL A 65 -14.28 -1.31 2.80
CA VAL A 65 -13.20 -0.39 2.42
C VAL A 65 -13.77 1.00 2.20
N GLU A 66 -13.39 1.94 3.06
CA GLU A 66 -13.91 3.32 2.97
C GLU A 66 -12.95 4.29 2.29
N ILE A 67 -11.66 3.97 2.24
CA ILE A 67 -10.58 4.79 1.68
C ILE A 67 -9.74 3.91 0.76
N THR A 68 -9.45 4.40 -0.45
CA THR A 68 -8.56 3.74 -1.42
C THR A 68 -7.63 4.75 -2.05
N THR A 69 -6.35 4.40 -2.14
CA THR A 69 -5.34 5.23 -2.81
C THR A 69 -4.74 4.43 -3.97
N PRO A 70 -4.77 4.95 -5.21
CA PRO A 70 -4.15 4.27 -6.33
C PRO A 70 -2.63 4.29 -6.17
N VAL A 71 -1.98 3.22 -6.59
CA VAL A 71 -0.53 3.06 -6.55
C VAL A 71 0.03 2.95 -7.97
N ILE A 72 1.32 3.25 -8.12
CA ILE A 72 2.07 3.05 -9.35
C ILE A 72 3.34 2.25 -9.02
N ILE A 73 3.82 1.47 -9.98
CA ILE A 73 5.16 0.88 -9.90
C ILE A 73 6.12 1.80 -10.62
N ALA A 74 7.17 2.19 -9.90
CA ALA A 74 8.30 2.92 -10.45
C ALA A 74 9.47 1.95 -10.61
N TRP A 75 9.92 1.75 -11.85
CA TRP A 75 11.16 1.02 -12.12
C TRP A 75 12.33 2.00 -12.05
N HIS A 76 13.31 1.69 -11.21
CA HIS A 76 14.57 2.39 -11.22
C HIS A 76 15.52 1.69 -12.21
N ASN A 77 15.75 2.31 -13.36
CA ASN A 77 16.51 1.71 -14.46
C ASN A 77 18.04 1.84 -14.28
N GLY A 78 18.52 2.07 -13.05
CA GLY A 78 19.94 2.28 -12.74
C GLY A 78 20.56 3.54 -13.34
N LYS A 79 19.76 4.42 -13.95
CA LYS A 79 20.18 5.73 -14.44
C LYS A 79 19.77 6.77 -13.43
N SER A 80 20.67 7.04 -12.48
CA SER A 80 20.64 8.27 -11.66
C SER A 80 21.20 9.44 -12.45
#